data_AF-A0A2S7YAU7-F1
#
_entry.id   AF-A0A2S7YAU7-F1
#
_cell.length_a   1.000
_cell.length_b   1.000
_cell.length_c   1.000
_cell.angle_alpha   90.00
_cell.angle_beta   90.00
_cell.angle_gamma   90.00
#
_symmetry.space_group_name_H-M   'P 1'
#
loop_
_entity.id
_entity.type
_entity.pdbx_description
1 polymer ?
#
loop_
_entity_poly.entity_id
_entity_poly.type
_entity_poly.pdbx_seq_one_letter_code
_entity_poly.pdbx_strand_id
1 'polypeptide(L)'
;MAARAGQEAAQMPFIKNLASSDRKLRTSSLEALTAFLASRRTLSFSEACKLWTGLYYALWMTDRPKPQQALATSLASLLFSLRSAHCAGPWLRGFWHVLGAQWTGIEALRLDKFLLLVRRVFAAMVRYAKEGGAEERDVVEGICRAYVFDGEGGSSGLGELPLGLRLHVLDLWVDELEKEGVLGEAAEEDGEMQGLVRKMGDMVEELRRNGVKSVRERAKESYEDARLPWGSKEESMEEDEKEEEEEDGWGGFED
;
A
#
# COMPACT_ATOMS: atom_id res chain seq x y z
N MET A 1 8.14 29.88 -12.85
CA MET A 1 8.20 28.53 -12.26
C MET A 1 9.62 27.98 -12.14
N ALA A 2 10.47 28.05 -13.18
CA ALA A 2 11.86 27.53 -13.13
C ALA A 2 12.76 28.15 -12.02
N ALA A 3 12.63 29.46 -11.75
CA ALA A 3 13.40 30.11 -10.67
C ALA A 3 13.03 29.62 -9.26
N ARG A 4 11.76 29.28 -9.03
CA ARG A 4 11.25 28.76 -7.75
C ARG A 4 11.67 27.30 -7.53
N ALA A 5 11.64 26.49 -8.60
CA ALA A 5 12.21 25.14 -8.60
C ALA A 5 13.74 25.15 -8.38
N GLY A 6 14.45 26.13 -8.94
CA GLY A 6 15.90 26.32 -8.73
C GLY A 6 16.27 26.73 -7.29
N GLN A 7 15.47 27.57 -6.64
CA GLN A 7 15.66 27.94 -5.23
C GLN A 7 15.29 26.81 -4.25
N GLU A 8 14.29 25.99 -4.57
CA GLU A 8 13.92 24.83 -3.75
C GLU A 8 14.89 23.65 -3.93
N ALA A 9 15.47 23.45 -5.12
CA ALA A 9 16.53 22.47 -5.33
C ALA A 9 17.81 22.81 -4.54
N ALA A 10 18.03 24.09 -4.21
CA ALA A 10 19.10 24.52 -3.32
C ALA A 10 18.86 24.10 -1.85
N GLN A 11 17.61 23.80 -1.45
CA GLN A 11 17.27 23.40 -0.08
C GLN A 11 17.48 21.90 0.21
N MET A 12 17.70 21.06 -0.81
CA MET A 12 17.93 19.61 -0.65
C MET A 12 19.03 19.10 -1.60
N PRO A 13 20.30 19.51 -1.39
CA PRO A 13 21.40 19.22 -2.32
C PRO A 13 21.70 17.71 -2.46
N PHE A 14 21.36 16.92 -1.44
CA PHE A 14 21.56 15.47 -1.41
C PHE A 14 20.70 14.71 -2.43
N ILE A 15 19.58 15.27 -2.91
CA ILE A 15 18.67 14.57 -3.84
C ILE A 15 19.37 14.18 -5.13
N LYS A 16 20.20 15.07 -5.69
CA LYS A 16 20.93 14.81 -6.94
C LYS A 16 21.88 13.62 -6.84
N ASN A 17 22.43 13.40 -5.64
CA ASN A 17 23.41 12.35 -5.38
C ASN A 17 22.76 10.98 -5.10
N LEU A 18 21.44 10.92 -4.86
CA LEU A 18 20.70 9.65 -4.69
C LEU A 18 20.77 8.78 -5.95
N ALA A 19 20.83 9.38 -7.14
CA ALA A 19 20.96 8.70 -8.42
C ALA A 19 22.42 8.62 -8.94
N SER A 20 23.42 9.02 -8.13
CA SER A 20 24.83 9.00 -8.53
C SER A 20 25.30 7.58 -8.85
N SER A 21 26.21 7.42 -9.80
CA SER A 21 26.87 6.13 -10.07
C SER A 21 27.78 5.70 -8.92
N ASP A 22 28.31 6.64 -8.14
CA ASP A 22 29.12 6.36 -6.96
C ASP A 22 28.25 5.87 -5.79
N ARG A 23 28.48 4.62 -5.38
CA ARG A 23 27.80 3.98 -4.25
C ARG A 23 27.98 4.77 -2.95
N LYS A 24 29.17 5.30 -2.66
CA LYS A 24 29.43 6.05 -1.43
C LYS A 24 28.61 7.33 -1.36
N LEU A 25 28.51 8.05 -2.49
CA LEU A 25 27.66 9.23 -2.60
C LEU A 25 26.19 8.89 -2.41
N ARG A 26 25.70 7.77 -2.98
CA ARG A 26 24.31 7.33 -2.75
C ARG A 26 24.05 7.02 -1.27
N THR A 27 24.92 6.26 -0.64
CA THR A 27 24.79 5.89 0.78
C THR A 27 24.78 7.13 1.68
N SER A 28 25.77 8.02 1.53
CA SER A 28 25.82 9.27 2.31
C SER A 28 24.60 10.17 2.07
N SER A 29 24.05 10.17 0.84
CA SER A 29 22.85 10.95 0.52
C SER A 29 21.58 10.36 1.14
N LEU A 30 21.49 9.04 1.26
CA LEU A 30 20.41 8.38 2.00
C LEU A 30 20.49 8.70 3.49
N GLU A 31 21.67 8.66 4.10
CA GLU A 31 21.87 9.05 5.50
C GLU A 31 21.48 10.52 5.74
N ALA A 32 21.87 11.42 4.84
CA ALA A 32 21.48 12.83 4.89
C ALA A 32 19.97 13.02 4.73
N LEU A 33 19.31 12.24 3.86
CA LEU A 33 17.86 12.24 3.70
C LEU A 33 17.17 11.76 4.98
N THR A 34 17.64 10.67 5.59
CA THR A 34 17.09 10.16 6.86
C THR A 34 17.18 11.21 7.97
N ALA A 35 18.35 11.85 8.13
CA ALA A 35 18.54 12.92 9.10
C ALA A 35 17.65 14.14 8.80
N PHE A 36 17.51 14.49 7.52
CA PHE A 36 16.60 15.55 7.08
C PHE A 36 15.15 15.24 7.50
N LEU A 37 14.64 14.06 7.16
CA LEU A 37 13.28 13.63 7.51
C LEU A 37 13.05 13.63 9.04
N ALA A 38 14.01 13.09 9.80
CA ALA A 38 13.96 13.07 11.26
C ALA A 38 14.00 14.47 11.89
N SER A 39 14.53 15.47 11.19
CA SER A 39 14.56 16.86 11.65
C SER A 39 13.26 17.63 11.36
N ARG A 40 12.38 17.13 10.48
CA ARG A 40 11.17 17.86 10.08
C ARG A 40 10.01 17.66 11.06
N ARG A 41 9.15 18.68 11.13
CA ARG A 41 7.85 18.65 11.84
C ARG A 41 6.67 18.71 10.87
N THR A 42 6.91 19.20 9.66
CA THR A 42 5.96 19.22 8.55
C THR A 42 6.72 18.91 7.27
N LEU A 43 6.04 18.31 6.30
CA LEU A 43 6.57 18.04 4.98
C LEU A 43 5.50 18.41 3.95
N SER A 44 5.83 19.25 2.97
CA SER A 44 4.87 19.53 1.90
C SER A 44 4.82 18.38 0.89
N PHE A 45 3.67 18.23 0.22
CA PHE A 45 3.52 17.23 -0.85
C PHE A 45 4.54 17.42 -1.99
N SER A 46 4.87 18.68 -2.34
CA SER A 46 5.88 19.00 -3.37
C SER A 46 7.28 18.53 -2.96
N GLU A 47 7.68 18.74 -1.69
CA GLU A 47 8.96 18.23 -1.18
C GLU A 47 8.99 16.70 -1.17
N ALA A 48 7.91 16.06 -0.72
CA ALA A 48 7.77 14.60 -0.73
C ALA A 48 7.93 14.03 -2.16
N CYS A 49 7.30 14.65 -3.17
CA CYS A 49 7.43 14.22 -4.56
C CYS A 49 8.87 14.33 -5.08
N LYS A 50 9.60 15.42 -4.75
CA LYS A 50 11.00 15.58 -5.15
C LYS A 50 11.90 14.52 -4.51
N LEU A 51 11.70 14.26 -3.22
CA LEU A 51 12.43 13.23 -2.48
C LEU A 51 12.16 11.84 -3.08
N TRP A 52 10.90 11.47 -3.27
CA TRP A 52 10.53 10.19 -3.87
C TRP A 52 10.99 10.04 -5.31
N THR A 53 11.06 11.12 -6.09
CA THR A 53 11.68 11.09 -7.43
C THR A 53 13.16 10.71 -7.35
N GLY A 54 13.90 11.29 -6.40
CA GLY A 54 15.30 10.92 -6.15
C GLY A 54 15.46 9.47 -5.70
N LEU A 55 14.59 9.01 -4.80
CA LEU A 55 14.59 7.63 -4.30
C LEU A 55 14.21 6.60 -5.37
N TYR A 56 13.27 6.94 -6.24
CA TYR A 56 12.91 6.14 -7.42
C TYR A 56 14.14 5.88 -8.29
N TYR A 57 14.91 6.94 -8.62
CA TYR A 57 16.13 6.78 -9.41
C TYR A 57 17.26 6.10 -8.65
N ALA A 58 17.33 6.24 -7.32
CA ALA A 58 18.28 5.48 -6.50
C ALA A 58 18.05 3.96 -6.65
N LEU A 59 16.79 3.52 -6.58
CA LEU A 59 16.43 2.11 -6.81
C LEU A 59 16.62 1.72 -8.28
N TRP A 60 16.27 2.60 -9.22
CA TRP A 60 16.49 2.39 -10.66
C TRP A 60 17.94 2.05 -10.99
N MET A 61 18.90 2.77 -10.38
CA MET A 61 20.34 2.59 -10.59
C MET A 61 20.95 1.43 -9.78
N THR A 62 20.15 0.69 -9.02
CA THR A 62 20.60 -0.46 -8.24
C THR A 62 20.36 -1.76 -9.02
N ASP A 63 21.43 -2.39 -9.50
CA ASP A 63 21.35 -3.53 -10.43
C ASP A 63 21.52 -4.91 -9.78
N ARG A 64 22.09 -4.97 -8.57
CA ARG A 64 22.36 -6.26 -7.89
C ARG A 64 21.18 -6.66 -7.01
N PRO A 65 20.71 -7.93 -7.03
CA PRO A 65 19.52 -8.36 -6.28
C PRO A 65 19.57 -8.09 -4.78
N LYS A 66 20.66 -8.47 -4.08
CA LYS A 66 20.78 -8.24 -2.63
C LYS A 66 20.73 -6.73 -2.28
N PRO A 67 21.49 -5.85 -2.95
CA PRO A 67 21.33 -4.40 -2.80
C PRO A 67 19.93 -3.86 -3.12
N GLN A 68 19.24 -4.38 -4.14
CA GLN A 68 17.85 -3.96 -4.44
C GLN A 68 16.91 -4.26 -3.27
N GLN A 69 16.99 -5.48 -2.71
CA GLN A 69 16.18 -5.88 -1.57
C GLN A 69 16.49 -5.02 -0.34
N ALA A 70 17.78 -4.84 -0.03
CA ALA A 70 18.20 -4.00 1.09
C ALA A 70 17.73 -2.56 0.93
N LEU A 71 17.87 -1.98 -0.27
CA LEU A 71 17.43 -0.62 -0.54
C LEU A 71 15.91 -0.51 -0.44
N ALA A 72 15.14 -1.42 -1.03
CA ALA A 72 13.68 -1.40 -0.94
C ALA A 72 13.19 -1.42 0.52
N THR A 73 13.82 -2.25 1.37
CA THR A 73 13.57 -2.25 2.82
C THR A 73 13.92 -0.90 3.45
N SER A 74 15.12 -0.37 3.19
CA SER A 74 15.54 0.94 3.73
C SER A 74 14.59 2.08 3.33
N LEU A 75 14.13 2.09 2.07
CA LEU A 75 13.20 3.12 1.57
C LEU A 75 11.85 3.05 2.27
N ALA A 76 11.30 1.85 2.46
CA ALA A 76 10.06 1.66 3.20
C ALA A 76 10.20 2.10 4.68
N SER A 77 11.35 1.80 5.30
CA SER A 77 11.62 2.17 6.69
C SER A 77 11.78 3.68 6.93
N LEU A 78 11.97 4.50 5.88
CA LEU A 78 12.04 5.97 6.02
C LEU A 78 10.75 6.56 6.61
N LEU A 79 9.61 5.88 6.47
CA LEU A 79 8.34 6.27 7.09
C LEU A 79 8.49 6.44 8.61
N PHE A 80 9.18 5.52 9.28
CA PHE A 80 9.40 5.54 10.74
C PHE A 80 10.46 6.54 11.19
N SER A 81 11.16 7.19 10.26
CA SER A 81 12.05 8.30 10.58
C SER A 81 11.31 9.64 10.68
N LEU A 82 10.02 9.69 10.30
CA LEU A 82 9.20 10.90 10.38
C LEU A 82 8.68 11.11 11.80
N ARG A 83 8.66 12.37 12.26
CA ARG A 83 8.24 12.70 13.63
C ARG A 83 6.74 12.83 13.87
N SER A 84 5.93 12.95 12.82
CA SER A 84 4.50 13.28 12.95
C SER A 84 3.68 12.85 11.75
N ALA A 85 2.39 12.59 11.96
CA ALA A 85 1.40 12.31 10.92
C ALA A 85 1.35 13.40 9.82
N HIS A 86 1.57 14.67 10.17
CA HIS A 86 1.68 15.79 9.21
C HIS A 86 2.86 15.68 8.23
N CYS A 87 3.82 14.78 8.47
CA CYS A 87 4.84 14.42 7.51
C CYS A 87 4.48 13.12 6.78
N ALA A 88 3.92 12.13 7.49
CA ALA A 88 3.60 10.82 6.95
C ALA A 88 2.57 10.88 5.82
N GLY A 89 1.49 11.66 5.96
CA GLY A 89 0.48 11.81 4.91
C GLY A 89 1.07 12.30 3.58
N PRO A 90 1.73 13.47 3.55
CA PRO A 90 2.42 13.97 2.35
C PRO A 90 3.50 13.01 1.82
N TRP A 91 4.22 12.32 2.71
CA TRP A 91 5.25 11.34 2.35
C TRP A 91 4.66 10.14 1.59
N LEU A 92 3.64 9.50 2.13
CA LEU A 92 2.97 8.35 1.52
C LEU A 92 2.24 8.76 0.24
N ARG A 93 1.59 9.93 0.24
CA ARG A 93 0.99 10.50 -0.97
C ARG A 93 2.03 10.69 -2.08
N GLY A 94 3.21 11.21 -1.73
CA GLY A 94 4.33 11.39 -2.64
C GLY A 94 4.81 10.07 -3.25
N PHE A 95 4.87 8.99 -2.46
CA PHE A 95 5.26 7.67 -2.94
C PHE A 95 4.33 7.19 -4.07
N TRP A 96 3.03 7.10 -3.79
CA TRP A 96 2.04 6.59 -4.72
C TRP A 96 1.92 7.48 -5.97
N HIS A 97 1.98 8.80 -5.80
CA HIS A 97 1.95 9.74 -6.92
C HIS A 97 3.16 9.58 -7.85
N VAL A 98 4.38 9.57 -7.31
CA VAL A 98 5.60 9.45 -8.12
C VAL A 98 5.68 8.08 -8.78
N LEU A 99 5.44 7.00 -8.02
CA LEU A 99 5.52 5.65 -8.57
C LEU A 99 4.43 5.41 -9.61
N GLY A 100 3.20 5.85 -9.35
CA GLY A 100 2.10 5.78 -10.31
C GLY A 100 2.43 6.50 -11.61
N ALA A 101 2.96 7.72 -11.55
CA ALA A 101 3.35 8.46 -12.75
C ALA A 101 4.46 7.78 -13.56
N GLN A 102 5.37 7.04 -12.92
CA GLN A 102 6.50 6.37 -13.56
C GLN A 102 6.22 4.92 -13.96
N TRP A 103 5.14 4.30 -13.47
CA TRP A 103 4.93 2.86 -13.52
C TRP A 103 4.98 2.28 -14.94
N THR A 104 4.31 2.92 -15.89
CA THR A 104 4.25 2.47 -17.29
C THR A 104 5.59 2.63 -18.03
N GLY A 105 6.51 3.43 -17.50
CA GLY A 105 7.87 3.58 -18.00
C GLY A 105 8.87 2.57 -17.43
N ILE A 106 8.47 1.71 -16.48
CA ILE A 106 9.34 0.69 -15.91
C ILE A 106 9.46 -0.48 -16.89
N GLU A 107 10.68 -0.67 -17.42
CA GLU A 107 10.99 -1.82 -18.26
C GLU A 107 10.89 -3.14 -17.48
N ALA A 108 10.51 -4.23 -18.16
CA ALA A 108 10.29 -5.55 -17.55
C ALA A 108 11.49 -6.04 -16.70
N LEU A 109 12.73 -5.82 -17.16
CA LEU A 109 13.95 -6.21 -16.44
C LEU A 109 14.18 -5.45 -15.11
N ARG A 110 13.45 -4.36 -14.88
CA ARG A 110 13.51 -3.56 -13.66
C ARG A 110 12.25 -3.69 -12.80
N LEU A 111 11.20 -4.35 -13.29
CA LEU A 111 9.90 -4.37 -12.64
C LEU A 111 9.95 -5.01 -11.25
N ASP A 112 10.66 -6.14 -11.09
CA ASP A 112 10.70 -6.92 -9.84
C ASP A 112 11.10 -6.11 -8.61
N LYS A 113 12.10 -5.24 -8.71
CA LYS A 113 12.53 -4.41 -7.57
C LYS A 113 11.52 -3.34 -7.20
N PHE A 114 10.74 -2.84 -8.17
CA PHE A 114 9.67 -1.89 -7.89
C PHE A 114 8.42 -2.59 -7.34
N LEU A 115 8.09 -3.80 -7.82
CA LEU A 115 7.07 -4.66 -7.20
C LEU A 115 7.43 -4.95 -5.73
N LEU A 116 8.69 -5.27 -5.44
CA LEU A 116 9.18 -5.46 -4.08
C LEU A 116 9.10 -4.18 -3.25
N LEU A 117 9.44 -3.02 -3.82
CA LEU A 117 9.32 -1.74 -3.13
C LEU A 117 7.87 -1.46 -2.72
N VAL A 118 6.90 -1.67 -3.63
CA VAL A 118 5.46 -1.51 -3.31
C VAL A 118 5.07 -2.41 -2.15
N ARG A 119 5.47 -3.69 -2.20
CA ARG A 119 5.19 -4.66 -1.12
C ARG A 119 5.75 -4.19 0.22
N ARG A 120 6.99 -3.69 0.25
CA ARG A 120 7.64 -3.19 1.48
C ARG A 120 7.00 -1.90 1.99
N VAL A 121 6.62 -0.98 1.11
CA VAL A 121 5.97 0.28 1.51
C VAL A 121 4.56 0.01 2.03
N PHE A 122 3.78 -0.87 1.39
CA PHE A 122 2.45 -1.24 1.88
C PHE A 122 2.54 -1.90 3.27
N ALA A 123 3.46 -2.86 3.47
CA ALA A 123 3.71 -3.44 4.79
C ALA A 123 4.11 -2.38 5.84
N ALA A 124 4.96 -1.42 5.47
CA ALA A 124 5.33 -0.32 6.35
C ALA A 124 4.14 0.58 6.70
N MET A 125 3.20 0.82 5.76
CA MET A 125 1.96 1.54 6.03
C MET A 125 1.10 0.81 7.06
N VAL A 126 0.90 -0.50 6.89
CA VAL A 126 0.13 -1.34 7.85
C VAL A 126 0.76 -1.28 9.24
N ARG A 127 2.08 -1.47 9.33
CA ARG A 127 2.81 -1.38 10.59
C ARG A 127 2.72 0.02 11.22
N TYR A 128 2.79 1.07 10.40
CA TYR A 128 2.66 2.45 10.89
C TYR A 128 1.29 2.72 11.50
N ALA A 129 0.22 2.19 10.91
CA ALA A 129 -1.13 2.25 11.49
C ALA A 129 -1.27 1.42 12.78
N LYS A 130 -0.64 0.23 12.82
CA LYS A 130 -0.66 -0.69 13.97
C LYS A 130 0.11 -0.14 15.18
N GLU A 131 1.31 0.39 14.96
CA GLU A 131 2.17 0.91 16.03
C GLU A 131 1.82 2.37 16.41
N GLY A 132 1.03 3.05 15.58
CA GLY A 132 0.59 4.43 15.76
C GLY A 132 -0.75 4.57 16.48
N GLY A 133 -1.23 5.81 16.59
CA GLY A 133 -2.54 6.15 17.12
C GLY A 133 -3.59 6.37 16.02
N ALA A 134 -4.68 7.03 16.40
CA ALA A 134 -5.78 7.32 15.49
C ALA A 134 -5.34 8.17 14.28
N GLU A 135 -4.47 9.16 14.47
CA GLU A 135 -3.98 10.01 13.37
C GLU A 135 -3.19 9.20 12.33
N GLU A 136 -2.35 8.27 12.76
CA GLU A 136 -1.60 7.39 11.86
C GLU A 136 -2.52 6.44 11.09
N ARG A 137 -3.53 5.90 11.75
CA ARG A 137 -4.57 5.07 11.10
C ARG A 137 -5.35 5.87 10.06
N ASP A 138 -5.80 7.07 10.41
CA ASP A 138 -6.53 7.96 9.50
C ASP A 138 -5.68 8.35 8.28
N VAL A 139 -4.38 8.58 8.47
CA VAL A 139 -3.44 8.80 7.36
C VAL A 139 -3.39 7.59 6.44
N VAL A 140 -3.24 6.39 6.97
CA VAL A 140 -3.15 5.16 6.16
C VAL A 140 -4.47 4.88 5.45
N GLU A 141 -5.60 5.00 6.13
CA GLU A 141 -6.94 4.90 5.55
C GLU A 141 -7.12 5.88 4.38
N GLY A 142 -6.79 7.15 4.60
CA GLY A 142 -6.93 8.19 3.59
C GLY A 142 -6.06 7.95 2.36
N ILE A 143 -4.84 7.44 2.55
CA ILE A 143 -3.97 7.03 1.44
C ILE A 143 -4.53 5.82 0.70
N CYS A 144 -5.07 4.84 1.43
CA CYS A 144 -5.68 3.66 0.83
C CYS A 144 -6.89 4.04 -0.02
N ARG A 145 -7.77 4.89 0.49
CA ARG A 145 -8.95 5.38 -0.22
C ARG A 145 -8.58 6.22 -1.44
N ALA A 146 -7.62 7.13 -1.31
CA ALA A 146 -7.30 8.07 -2.38
C ALA A 146 -6.40 7.48 -3.49
N TYR A 147 -5.62 6.43 -3.22
CA TYR A 147 -4.63 5.91 -4.18
C TYR A 147 -4.67 4.39 -4.33
N VAL A 148 -4.58 3.66 -3.23
CA VAL A 148 -4.27 2.22 -3.25
C VAL A 148 -5.45 1.41 -3.79
N PHE A 149 -6.64 1.65 -3.24
CA PHE A 149 -7.86 0.91 -3.56
C PHE A 149 -8.91 1.75 -4.28
N ASP A 150 -8.90 3.08 -4.17
CA ASP A 150 -9.63 4.04 -5.03
C ASP A 150 -10.88 3.49 -5.76
N GLY A 151 -11.86 3.06 -4.94
CA GLY A 151 -13.06 2.33 -5.35
C GLY A 151 -14.03 3.14 -6.22
N GLU A 152 -13.90 4.47 -6.19
CA GLU A 152 -14.69 5.41 -6.97
C GLU A 152 -14.01 5.78 -8.31
N GLY A 153 -12.81 5.24 -8.59
CA GLY A 153 -12.09 5.49 -9.82
C GLY A 153 -11.33 6.83 -9.85
N GLY A 154 -11.09 7.46 -8.71
CA GLY A 154 -10.25 8.64 -8.60
C GLY A 154 -10.78 9.82 -9.38
N SER A 155 -9.91 10.80 -9.63
CA SER A 155 -10.28 12.06 -10.31
C SER A 155 -10.78 11.87 -11.76
N SER A 156 -10.57 10.68 -12.33
CA SER A 156 -10.85 10.36 -13.74
C SER A 156 -11.88 9.24 -13.95
N GLY A 157 -12.40 8.63 -12.88
CA GLY A 157 -13.23 7.42 -12.94
C GLY A 157 -12.49 6.13 -13.34
N LEU A 158 -11.16 6.18 -13.57
CA LEU A 158 -10.32 5.04 -13.99
C LEU A 158 -9.32 4.56 -12.92
N GLY A 159 -9.28 5.23 -11.77
CA GLY A 159 -8.33 5.05 -10.69
C GLY A 159 -7.13 6.01 -10.79
N GLU A 160 -6.58 6.41 -9.65
CA GLU A 160 -5.36 7.26 -9.60
C GLU A 160 -4.07 6.50 -10.00
N LEU A 161 -4.03 5.18 -9.76
CA LEU A 161 -2.85 4.35 -10.08
C LEU A 161 -3.01 3.63 -11.44
N PRO A 162 -1.92 3.45 -12.20
CA PRO A 162 -1.96 2.64 -13.43
C PRO A 162 -2.38 1.20 -13.17
N LEU A 163 -3.04 0.59 -14.16
CA LEU A 163 -3.65 -0.73 -14.04
C LEU A 163 -2.73 -1.79 -13.41
N GLY A 164 -1.50 -1.93 -13.91
CA GLY A 164 -0.56 -2.94 -13.40
C GLY A 164 -0.19 -2.75 -11.93
N LEU A 165 -0.15 -1.50 -11.44
CA LEU A 165 0.12 -1.22 -10.03
C LEU A 165 -1.09 -1.55 -9.16
N ARG A 166 -2.31 -1.25 -9.63
CA ARG A 166 -3.56 -1.63 -8.93
C ARG A 166 -3.67 -3.14 -8.77
N LEU A 167 -3.41 -3.89 -9.83
CA LEU A 167 -3.44 -5.35 -9.80
C LEU A 167 -2.41 -5.89 -8.80
N HIS A 168 -1.18 -5.38 -8.82
CA HIS A 168 -0.13 -5.80 -7.90
C HIS A 168 -0.49 -5.54 -6.42
N VAL A 169 -1.14 -4.41 -6.14
CA VAL A 169 -1.63 -4.10 -4.78
C VAL A 169 -2.69 -5.11 -4.34
N LEU A 170 -3.65 -5.44 -5.20
CA LEU A 170 -4.67 -6.44 -4.90
C LEU A 170 -4.08 -7.84 -4.69
N ASP A 171 -2.91 -8.12 -5.30
CA ASP A 171 -2.19 -9.40 -5.12
C ASP A 171 -1.48 -9.53 -3.78
N LEU A 172 -1.19 -8.42 -3.09
CA LEU A 172 -0.31 -8.43 -1.91
C LEU A 172 -0.96 -7.94 -0.63
N TRP A 173 -2.11 -7.28 -0.69
CA TRP A 173 -2.64 -6.58 0.48
C TRP A 173 -2.96 -7.54 1.63
N VAL A 174 -3.63 -8.65 1.37
CA VAL A 174 -3.93 -9.68 2.39
C VAL A 174 -2.65 -10.30 2.95
N ASP A 175 -1.69 -10.63 2.09
CA ASP A 175 -0.39 -11.20 2.51
C ASP A 175 0.35 -10.28 3.47
N GLU A 176 0.42 -8.98 3.18
CA GLU A 176 1.12 -8.05 4.06
C GLU A 176 0.31 -7.70 5.31
N LEU A 177 -1.04 -7.75 5.28
CA LEU A 177 -1.86 -7.66 6.49
C LEU A 177 -1.59 -8.86 7.43
N GLU A 178 -1.59 -10.08 6.91
CA GLU A 178 -1.27 -11.28 7.69
C GLU A 178 0.14 -11.18 8.28
N LYS A 179 1.12 -10.82 7.46
CA LYS A 179 2.52 -10.76 7.88
C LYS A 179 2.82 -9.68 8.90
N GLU A 180 2.13 -8.55 8.87
CA GLU A 180 2.22 -7.53 9.93
C GLU A 180 1.38 -7.89 11.16
N GLY A 181 0.74 -9.06 11.16
CA GLY A 181 0.00 -9.62 12.28
C GLY A 181 -1.24 -8.81 12.61
N VAL A 182 -1.99 -8.40 11.58
CA VAL A 182 -3.27 -7.68 11.72
C VAL A 182 -4.46 -8.49 11.20
N LEU A 183 -4.25 -9.79 10.94
CA LEU A 183 -5.26 -10.79 10.66
C LEU A 183 -5.13 -11.95 11.66
N GLY A 184 -6.20 -12.74 11.80
CA GLY A 184 -6.29 -13.88 12.73
C GLY A 184 -6.71 -13.49 14.15
N GLU A 185 -6.90 -14.51 15.01
CA GLU A 185 -7.49 -14.38 16.36
C GLU A 185 -6.82 -13.31 17.23
N ALA A 186 -5.49 -13.28 17.27
CA ALA A 186 -4.74 -12.30 18.06
C ALA A 186 -4.95 -10.84 17.58
N ALA A 187 -5.35 -10.64 16.33
CA ALA A 187 -5.68 -9.32 15.81
C ALA A 187 -7.14 -8.92 16.06
N GLU A 188 -8.02 -9.85 16.43
CA GLU A 188 -9.44 -9.55 16.72
C GLU A 188 -9.60 -8.76 18.03
N GLU A 189 -8.64 -8.89 18.94
CA GLU A 189 -8.59 -8.11 20.19
C GLU A 189 -8.27 -6.62 19.94
N ASP A 190 -7.65 -6.29 18.80
CA ASP A 190 -7.37 -4.91 18.38
C ASP A 190 -8.51 -4.37 17.51
N GLY A 191 -9.60 -3.95 18.17
CA GLY A 191 -10.80 -3.44 17.51
C GLY A 191 -10.56 -2.22 16.61
N GLU A 192 -9.54 -1.39 16.91
CA GLU A 192 -9.21 -0.23 16.08
C GLU A 192 -8.55 -0.67 14.76
N MET A 193 -7.60 -1.61 14.82
CA MET A 193 -6.96 -2.16 13.62
C MET A 193 -7.93 -3.00 12.79
N GLN A 194 -8.80 -3.78 13.43
CA GLN A 194 -9.90 -4.48 12.75
C GLN A 194 -10.82 -3.51 12.01
N GLY A 195 -11.11 -2.35 12.61
CA GLY A 195 -11.85 -1.28 11.94
C GLY A 195 -11.17 -0.81 10.66
N LEU A 196 -9.83 -0.65 10.67
CA LEU A 196 -9.07 -0.29 9.48
C LEU A 196 -9.09 -1.39 8.41
N VAL A 197 -8.92 -2.66 8.81
CA VAL A 197 -8.99 -3.81 7.88
C VAL A 197 -10.36 -3.89 7.19
N ARG A 198 -11.46 -3.72 7.95
CA ARG A 198 -12.82 -3.68 7.38
C ARG A 198 -12.99 -2.54 6.39
N LYS A 199 -12.52 -1.33 6.71
CA LYS A 199 -12.54 -0.19 5.79
C LYS A 199 -11.74 -0.45 4.52
N MET A 200 -10.58 -1.11 4.59
CA MET A 200 -9.85 -1.53 3.40
C MET A 200 -10.65 -2.55 2.58
N GLY A 201 -11.31 -3.51 3.24
CA GLY A 201 -12.24 -4.45 2.63
C GLY A 201 -13.37 -3.78 1.88
N ASP A 202 -14.03 -2.79 2.49
CA ASP A 202 -15.09 -2.01 1.85
C ASP A 202 -14.61 -1.33 0.56
N MET A 203 -13.39 -0.78 0.56
CA MET A 203 -12.79 -0.18 -0.65
C MET A 203 -12.53 -1.23 -1.74
N VAL A 204 -12.13 -2.46 -1.36
CA VAL A 204 -11.93 -3.56 -2.31
C VAL A 204 -13.27 -4.09 -2.83
N GLU A 205 -14.32 -4.10 -2.00
CA GLU A 205 -15.69 -4.42 -2.41
C GLU A 205 -16.25 -3.40 -3.41
N GLU A 206 -16.00 -2.10 -3.20
CA GLU A 206 -16.32 -1.05 -4.17
C GLU A 206 -15.64 -1.34 -5.52
N LEU A 207 -14.38 -1.75 -5.52
CA LEU A 207 -13.65 -2.12 -6.72
C LEU A 207 -14.25 -3.31 -7.48
N ARG A 208 -14.88 -4.27 -6.79
CA ARG A 208 -15.59 -5.40 -7.44
C ARG A 208 -16.76 -4.91 -8.30
N ARG A 209 -17.34 -3.74 -8.00
CA ARG A 209 -18.50 -3.17 -8.70
C ARG A 209 -18.08 -2.16 -9.77
N ASN A 210 -17.11 -1.31 -9.44
CA ASN A 210 -16.79 -0.12 -10.23
C ASN A 210 -15.49 -0.22 -11.05
N GLY A 211 -14.64 -1.22 -10.79
CA GLY A 211 -13.36 -1.38 -11.49
C GLY A 211 -13.52 -1.79 -12.96
N VAL A 212 -12.44 -1.67 -13.74
CA VAL A 212 -12.33 -2.36 -15.06
C VAL A 212 -12.33 -3.88 -14.85
N LYS A 213 -12.69 -4.67 -15.87
CA LYS A 213 -12.88 -6.12 -15.75
C LYS A 213 -11.77 -6.85 -14.96
N SER A 214 -10.51 -6.65 -15.33
CA SER A 214 -9.38 -7.29 -14.67
C SER A 214 -9.21 -6.87 -13.20
N VAL A 215 -9.54 -5.61 -12.87
CA VAL A 215 -9.54 -5.12 -11.49
C VAL A 215 -10.68 -5.74 -10.70
N ARG A 216 -11.89 -5.85 -11.28
CA ARG A 216 -13.02 -6.50 -10.61
C ARG A 216 -12.75 -7.96 -10.31
N GLU A 217 -12.18 -8.69 -11.27
CA GLU A 217 -11.80 -10.09 -11.12
C GLU A 217 -10.78 -10.25 -10.01
N ARG A 218 -9.70 -9.45 -10.01
CA ARG A 218 -8.67 -9.55 -8.97
C ARG A 218 -9.14 -9.07 -7.60
N ALA A 219 -9.96 -8.01 -7.56
CA ALA A 219 -10.57 -7.53 -6.32
C ALA A 219 -11.48 -8.60 -5.72
N LYS A 220 -12.26 -9.30 -6.55
CA LYS A 220 -13.10 -10.43 -6.12
C LYS A 220 -12.25 -11.54 -5.51
N GLU A 221 -11.22 -12.00 -6.22
CA GLU A 221 -10.30 -13.04 -5.75
C GLU A 221 -9.70 -12.68 -4.38
N SER A 222 -9.19 -11.44 -4.24
CA SER A 222 -8.53 -11.02 -3.01
C SER A 222 -9.49 -10.74 -1.84
N TYR A 223 -10.74 -10.32 -2.12
CA TYR A 223 -11.76 -10.06 -1.11
C TYR A 223 -12.33 -11.35 -0.50
N GLU A 224 -12.32 -12.44 -1.26
CA GLU A 224 -12.78 -13.77 -0.87
C GLU A 224 -11.68 -14.60 -0.18
N ASP A 225 -10.52 -14.00 0.15
CA ASP A 225 -9.44 -14.66 0.86
C ASP A 225 -9.88 -15.07 2.28
N ALA A 226 -9.74 -16.36 2.60
CA ALA A 226 -10.22 -16.95 3.85
C ALA A 226 -9.55 -16.38 5.12
N ARG A 227 -8.38 -15.72 4.98
CA ARG A 227 -7.67 -15.07 6.10
C ARG A 227 -8.35 -13.78 6.57
N LEU A 228 -9.28 -13.23 5.78
CA LEU A 228 -9.97 -11.99 6.11
C LEU A 228 -11.08 -12.20 7.15
N PRO A 229 -11.43 -11.19 7.97
CA PRO A 229 -12.46 -11.32 9.01
C PRO A 229 -13.88 -11.67 8.51
N TRP A 230 -14.13 -11.56 7.21
CA TRP A 230 -15.38 -11.97 6.55
C TRP A 230 -15.19 -13.15 5.58
N GLY A 231 -13.97 -13.66 5.47
CA GLY A 231 -13.59 -14.75 4.58
C GLY A 231 -13.72 -16.14 5.23
N SER A 232 -13.67 -16.21 6.56
CA SER A 232 -13.94 -17.44 7.32
C SER A 232 -15.44 -17.78 7.30
N LYS A 233 -15.87 -18.45 6.23
CA LYS A 233 -17.10 -19.25 6.23
C LYS A 233 -16.80 -20.66 6.74
N GLU A 234 -16.79 -20.82 8.06
CA GLU A 234 -17.14 -22.06 8.76
C GLU A 234 -17.92 -21.58 9.99
N GLU A 235 -19.24 -21.37 9.91
CA GLU A 235 -20.25 -22.34 10.40
C GLU A 235 -21.68 -22.07 9.85
N SER A 236 -21.91 -21.11 8.95
CA SER A 236 -23.29 -20.72 8.58
C SER A 236 -23.88 -21.47 7.37
N MET A 237 -23.26 -22.57 6.90
CA MET A 237 -23.75 -23.34 5.73
C MET A 237 -23.98 -24.82 6.06
N GLU A 238 -23.53 -25.32 7.21
CA GLU A 238 -23.83 -26.70 7.65
C GLU A 238 -25.13 -26.81 8.48
N GLU A 239 -25.68 -25.68 8.96
CA GLU A 239 -27.00 -25.66 9.62
C GLU A 239 -28.14 -25.56 8.61
N ASP A 240 -28.00 -24.79 7.52
CA ASP A 240 -29.03 -24.65 6.49
C ASP A 240 -29.23 -25.94 5.66
N GLU A 241 -28.17 -26.75 5.44
CA GLU A 241 -28.31 -28.05 4.73
C GLU A 241 -28.87 -29.17 5.61
N LYS A 242 -28.86 -29.03 6.95
CA LYS A 242 -29.47 -30.02 7.86
C LYS A 242 -30.93 -29.74 8.18
N GLU A 243 -31.39 -28.49 8.04
CA GLU A 243 -32.81 -28.16 8.20
C GLU A 243 -33.64 -28.51 6.94
N GLU A 244 -33.04 -28.54 5.74
CA GLU A 244 -33.77 -28.93 4.52
C GLU A 244 -33.94 -30.46 4.34
N GLU A 245 -33.14 -31.32 5.01
CA GLU A 245 -33.29 -32.78 4.90
C GLU A 245 -34.30 -33.41 5.88
N GLU A 246 -34.81 -32.67 6.88
CA GLU A 246 -35.79 -33.22 7.85
C GLU A 246 -37.28 -32.92 7.51
N GLU A 247 -37.59 -32.08 6.49
CA GLU A 247 -38.99 -31.70 6.18
C GLU A 247 -39.66 -32.48 5.03
N ASP A 248 -38.96 -33.37 4.31
CA ASP A 248 -39.57 -34.22 3.28
C ASP A 248 -40.04 -35.58 3.83
N GLY A 249 -40.81 -35.51 4.92
CA GLY A 249 -41.62 -36.60 5.43
C GLY A 249 -42.78 -36.91 4.47
N TRP A 250 -42.54 -37.78 3.49
CA TRP A 250 -43.58 -38.30 2.60
C TRP A 250 -44.56 -39.20 3.39
N GLY A 251 -45.62 -38.58 3.91
CA GLY A 251 -46.79 -39.25 4.47
C GLY A 251 -47.59 -39.95 3.37
N GLY A 252 -47.76 -41.26 3.49
CA GLY A 252 -48.36 -42.13 2.48
C GLY A 252 -49.80 -41.80 2.10
N PHE A 253 -50.24 -42.41 1.00
CA PHE A 253 -51.64 -42.49 0.62
C PHE A 253 -52.19 -43.90 0.91
N GLU A 254 -53.26 -43.96 1.71
CA GLU A 254 -54.24 -45.06 1.70
C GLU A 254 -55.43 -44.61 0.86
N ASP A 255 -55.59 -45.21 -0.34
CA ASP A 255 -56.81 -45.87 -0.88
C ASP A 255 -56.57 -46.30 -2.35
#